data_AF-Q8FQJ9-F1
#
_entry.id   AF-Q8FQJ9-F1
#
_cell.length_a   1.000
_cell.length_b   1.000
_cell.length_c   1.000
_cell.angle_alpha   90.00
_cell.angle_beta   90.00
_cell.angle_gamma   90.00
#
_symmetry.space_group_name_H-M   'P 1'
#
loop_
_entity.id
_entity.type
_entity.pdbx_description
1 polymer ?
#
loop_
_entity_poly.entity_id
_entity_poly.type
_entity_poly.pdbx_seq_one_letter_code
_entity_poly.pdbx_strand_id
1 'polypeptide(L)'
;MDVHRRCPGVMVLTGNILLFPQVGSVQTVILPITGQVITGLLIDTFGLLRAPQIPLGWARVLGAFLVLVGAAAAVGVIRARGRDRSERVSTGQSPGVWLWRGLGLLMGACAAMQVSVNGQLGVVLGAPVEAALVSFTVGTLTLLVLLVATRTPWRGVEVVGRSNPWWMWIGGLLGATIVYATAALGPILGTGMTVVSMLLGMLAGSLLIDTLGLLGATRRKVAWTQVLGLLVIIIGVVLIRVV
;
A
#
# COMPACT_ATOMS: atom_id res chain seq x y z
N MET A 1 16.44 -14.23 30.73
CA MET A 1 17.17 -12.97 30.43
C MET A 1 17.70 -13.07 29.01
N ASP A 2 17.61 -11.97 28.28
CA ASP A 2 18.09 -11.74 26.90
C ASP A 2 17.29 -12.28 25.71
N VAL A 3 16.10 -11.67 25.49
CA VAL A 3 15.43 -11.58 24.17
C VAL A 3 15.72 -10.21 23.56
N HIS A 4 17.00 -9.93 23.30
CA HIS A 4 17.45 -8.74 22.58
C HIS A 4 18.58 -9.12 21.61
N ARG A 5 18.23 -9.90 20.58
CA ARG A 5 19.07 -9.98 19.36
C ARG A 5 18.23 -9.65 18.14
N ARG A 6 18.60 -8.50 17.59
CA ARG A 6 18.12 -7.84 16.39
C ARG A 6 18.12 -8.82 15.21
N CYS A 7 16.97 -9.00 14.57
CA CYS A 7 16.88 -9.59 13.23
C CYS A 7 16.60 -8.46 12.22
N PRO A 8 17.63 -7.86 11.59
CA PRO A 8 17.45 -6.84 10.57
C PRO A 8 16.97 -7.36 9.19
N GLY A 9 16.60 -8.64 9.09
CA GLY A 9 16.35 -9.30 7.78
C GLY A 9 14.92 -9.29 7.26
N VAL A 10 13.93 -9.14 8.14
CA VAL A 10 12.49 -9.01 7.77
C VAL A 10 12.05 -7.55 7.97
N MET A 11 13.00 -6.64 7.74
CA MET A 11 12.89 -5.21 8.02
C MET A 11 12.47 -4.40 6.77
N VAL A 12 12.25 -5.08 5.63
CA VAL A 12 11.95 -4.42 4.34
C VAL A 12 10.51 -4.63 3.88
N LEU A 13 9.87 -5.76 4.23
CA LEU A 13 8.45 -6.02 3.91
C LEU A 13 7.45 -5.37 4.86
N THR A 14 7.95 -4.80 5.96
CA THR A 14 7.11 -4.29 7.04
C THR A 14 7.38 -2.82 7.32
N GLY A 15 7.61 -2.03 6.27
CA GLY A 15 7.79 -0.60 6.41
C GLY A 15 6.71 0.07 7.25
N ASN A 16 5.43 -0.27 7.03
CA ASN A 16 4.34 0.23 7.89
C ASN A 16 4.44 -0.23 9.35
N ILE A 17 4.96 -1.43 9.63
CA ILE A 17 5.14 -1.95 10.99
C ILE A 17 6.38 -1.33 11.67
N LEU A 18 7.42 -0.97 10.92
CA LEU A 18 8.61 -0.30 11.43
C LEU A 18 8.41 1.20 11.63
N LEU A 19 7.58 1.81 10.79
CA LEU A 19 7.19 3.22 10.91
C LEU A 19 6.26 3.42 12.12
N PHE A 20 5.58 2.36 12.57
CA PHE A 20 4.54 2.45 13.60
C PHE A 20 5.07 2.98 14.94
N PRO A 21 6.17 2.46 15.52
CA PRO A 21 6.68 2.92 16.81
C PRO A 21 7.31 4.33 16.77
N GLN A 22 7.61 4.84 15.58
CA GLN A 22 8.42 6.07 15.42
C GLN A 22 7.63 7.26 14.91
N VAL A 23 6.59 7.00 14.10
CA VAL A 23 5.80 8.03 13.41
C VAL A 23 4.33 8.01 13.85
N GLY A 24 3.90 6.93 14.50
CA GLY A 24 2.53 6.71 14.96
C GLY A 24 1.66 6.04 13.90
N SER A 25 0.75 5.16 14.37
CA SER A 25 -0.12 4.28 13.57
C SER A 25 -0.69 4.95 12.31
N VAL A 26 -1.26 6.13 12.49
CA VAL A 26 -1.96 6.84 11.42
C VAL A 26 -1.02 7.39 10.35
N GLN A 27 0.14 7.92 10.74
CA GLN A 27 1.10 8.48 9.78
C GLN A 27 1.73 7.37 8.91
N THR A 28 1.83 6.14 9.41
CA THR A 28 2.32 4.99 8.63
C THR A 28 1.43 4.62 7.46
N VAL A 29 0.15 5.00 7.48
CA VAL A 29 -0.78 4.70 6.40
C VAL A 29 -0.93 5.91 5.47
N ILE A 30 -1.05 7.12 6.03
CA ILE A 30 -1.23 8.32 5.21
C ILE A 30 0.00 8.60 4.36
N LEU A 31 1.21 8.54 4.93
CA LEU A 31 2.42 8.96 4.22
C LEU A 31 2.69 8.13 2.95
N PRO A 32 2.61 6.78 3.00
CA PRO A 32 2.66 5.98 1.78
C PRO A 32 1.52 6.30 0.82
N ILE A 33 0.28 6.45 1.27
CA ILE A 33 -0.84 6.78 0.39
C ILE A 33 -0.59 8.12 -0.33
N THR A 34 -0.09 9.13 0.39
CA THR A 34 0.28 10.42 -0.19
C THR A 34 1.38 10.27 -1.23
N GLY A 35 2.47 9.57 -0.90
CA GLY A 35 3.56 9.32 -1.85
C GLY A 35 3.09 8.56 -3.10
N GLN A 36 2.19 7.59 -2.92
CA GLN A 36 1.65 6.76 -3.98
C GLN A 36 0.74 7.55 -4.93
N VAL A 37 -0.19 8.36 -4.40
CA VAL A 37 -1.10 9.18 -5.21
C VAL A 37 -0.34 10.26 -5.97
N ILE A 38 0.58 10.98 -5.30
CA ILE A 38 1.38 12.04 -5.94
C ILE A 38 2.25 11.45 -7.05
N THR A 39 2.97 10.37 -6.76
CA THR A 39 3.86 9.74 -7.75
C THR A 39 3.08 9.17 -8.92
N GLY A 40 1.90 8.57 -8.67
CA GLY A 40 1.02 8.09 -9.74
C GLY A 40 0.57 9.20 -10.69
N LEU A 41 0.19 10.37 -10.15
CA LEU A 41 -0.15 11.54 -10.97
C LEU A 41 1.06 12.08 -11.75
N LEU A 42 2.23 12.16 -11.13
CA LEU A 42 3.46 12.62 -11.79
C LEU A 42 3.83 11.68 -12.95
N ILE A 43 3.73 10.36 -12.73
CA ILE A 43 3.98 9.37 -13.77
C ILE A 43 3.03 9.59 -14.96
N ASP A 44 1.73 9.76 -14.71
CA ASP A 44 0.76 9.99 -15.78
C ASP A 44 0.98 11.32 -16.50
N THR A 45 1.37 12.37 -15.78
CA THR A 45 1.56 13.71 -16.36
C THR A 45 2.74 13.75 -17.32
N PHE A 46 3.87 13.19 -16.88
CA PHE A 46 5.13 13.24 -17.62
C PHE A 46 5.32 12.01 -18.54
N GLY A 47 4.43 11.02 -18.46
CA GLY A 47 4.61 9.73 -19.15
C GLY A 47 5.85 8.99 -18.68
N LEU A 48 6.21 9.14 -17.41
CA LEU A 48 7.38 8.44 -16.86
C LEU A 48 7.19 6.94 -17.00
N LEU A 49 8.29 6.19 -17.15
CA LEU A 49 8.27 4.74 -17.29
C LEU A 49 7.45 4.24 -18.50
N ARG A 50 7.27 5.09 -19.51
CA ARG A 50 6.42 4.85 -20.70
C ARG A 50 4.94 4.66 -20.37
N ALA A 51 4.49 5.17 -19.23
CA ALA A 51 3.08 5.23 -18.89
C ALA A 51 2.29 6.09 -19.89
N PRO A 52 0.97 5.84 -20.05
CA PRO A 52 0.09 6.72 -20.82
C PRO A 52 0.20 8.16 -20.34
N GLN A 53 0.47 9.09 -21.26
CA GLN A 53 0.54 10.51 -20.97
C GLN A 53 -0.87 11.08 -20.83
N ILE A 54 -1.27 11.39 -19.60
CA ILE A 54 -2.56 11.97 -19.26
C ILE A 54 -2.27 13.33 -18.59
N PRO A 55 -2.67 14.46 -19.19
CA PRO A 55 -2.34 15.78 -18.66
C PRO A 55 -2.95 16.01 -17.27
N LEU A 56 -2.31 16.89 -16.49
CA LEU A 56 -2.81 17.35 -15.20
C LEU A 56 -3.93 18.36 -15.41
N GLY A 57 -5.17 17.86 -15.46
CA GLY A 57 -6.37 18.70 -15.36
C GLY A 57 -6.68 19.09 -13.90
N TRP A 58 -7.39 20.20 -13.70
CA TRP A 58 -7.84 20.64 -12.37
C TRP A 58 -8.68 19.56 -11.66
N ALA A 59 -9.44 18.77 -12.43
CA ALA A 59 -10.29 17.71 -11.90
C ALA A 59 -9.47 16.57 -11.29
N ARG A 60 -8.31 16.25 -11.88
CA ARG A 60 -7.39 15.23 -11.35
C ARG A 60 -6.74 15.69 -10.06
N VAL A 61 -6.37 16.97 -9.98
CA VAL A 61 -5.82 17.58 -8.75
C VAL A 61 -6.87 17.56 -7.63
N LEU A 62 -8.09 18.02 -7.94
CA LEU A 62 -9.18 18.02 -6.97
C LEU A 62 -9.58 16.60 -6.55
N GLY A 63 -9.63 15.66 -7.50
CA GLY A 63 -9.94 14.27 -7.23
C GLY A 63 -8.88 13.58 -6.37
N ALA A 64 -7.59 13.82 -6.63
CA ALA A 64 -6.51 13.32 -5.79
C ALA A 64 -6.54 13.93 -4.39
N PHE A 65 -6.87 15.22 -4.26
CA PHE A 65 -7.08 15.84 -2.96
C PHE A 65 -8.22 15.16 -2.19
N LEU A 66 -9.37 14.91 -2.85
CA LEU A 66 -10.49 14.18 -2.25
C LEU A 66 -10.08 12.77 -1.82
N VAL A 67 -9.32 12.05 -2.63
CA VAL A 67 -8.83 10.71 -2.27
C VAL A 67 -7.98 10.74 -1.00
N LEU A 68 -7.05 11.71 -0.89
CA LEU A 68 -6.20 11.83 0.29
C LEU A 68 -7.01 12.18 1.55
N VAL A 69 -7.96 13.11 1.44
CA VAL A 69 -8.87 13.47 2.53
C VAL A 69 -9.75 12.29 2.94
N GLY A 70 -10.31 11.58 1.95
CA GLY A 70 -11.14 10.41 2.18
C GLY A 70 -10.37 9.25 2.82
N ALA A 71 -9.13 9.00 2.38
CA ALA A 71 -8.25 8.01 3.00
C ALA A 71 -7.90 8.38 4.45
N ALA A 72 -7.60 9.65 4.72
CA ALA A 72 -7.38 10.15 6.07
C ALA A 72 -8.62 9.96 6.98
N ALA A 73 -9.82 10.24 6.48
CA ALA A 73 -11.07 9.99 7.20
C ALA A 73 -11.31 8.48 7.43
N ALA A 74 -11.03 7.64 6.43
CA ALA A 74 -11.19 6.19 6.47
C ALA A 74 -10.25 5.50 7.47
N VAL A 75 -9.02 6.01 7.60
CA VAL A 75 -8.03 5.52 8.56
C VAL A 75 -8.29 6.07 9.97
N GLY A 76 -9.20 7.03 10.12
CA GLY A 76 -9.59 7.57 11.43
C GLY A 76 -8.57 8.55 12.01
N VAL A 77 -7.88 9.31 11.15
CA VAL A 77 -6.94 10.39 11.54
C VAL A 77 -7.55 11.34 12.57
N ILE A 78 -8.84 11.62 12.42
CA ILE A 78 -9.62 12.50 13.29
C ILE A 78 -9.78 11.89 14.69
N ARG A 79 -9.94 10.56 14.80
CA ARG A 79 -10.01 9.82 16.07
C ARG A 79 -8.63 9.63 16.72
N ALA A 80 -7.59 9.45 15.92
CA ALA A 80 -6.22 9.30 16.41
C ALA A 80 -5.64 10.60 16.97
N ARG A 81 -6.03 11.78 16.43
CA ARG A 81 -5.64 13.10 16.98
C ARG A 81 -5.99 13.28 18.46
N GLY A 82 -7.04 12.62 18.96
CA GLY A 82 -7.40 12.63 20.38
C GLY A 82 -6.54 11.71 21.25
N ARG A 83 -5.93 10.66 20.66
CA ARG A 83 -5.09 9.66 21.34
C ARG A 83 -3.59 10.04 21.28
N ASP A 84 -3.13 10.52 20.12
CA ASP A 84 -1.77 11.02 19.87
C ASP A 84 -1.40 12.23 20.76
N ARG A 85 -2.39 13.04 21.17
CA ARG A 85 -2.16 14.18 22.08
C ARG A 85 -1.73 13.74 23.47
N SER A 86 -2.04 12.49 23.87
CA SER A 86 -1.59 11.89 25.13
C SER A 86 -0.19 11.27 25.02
N GLU A 87 0.19 10.72 23.86
CA GLU A 87 1.52 10.12 23.61
C GLU A 87 2.59 11.16 23.22
N ARG A 88 2.22 12.31 22.65
CA ARG A 88 3.17 13.41 22.36
C ARG A 88 3.85 14.00 23.59
N VAL A 89 3.31 13.78 24.79
CA VAL A 89 3.87 14.30 26.04
C VAL A 89 5.11 13.51 26.48
N SER A 90 5.36 12.30 25.93
CA SER A 90 6.46 11.42 26.38
C SER A 90 7.62 11.23 25.39
N THR A 91 7.48 11.55 24.09
CA THR A 91 8.57 11.40 23.11
C THR A 91 9.13 12.76 22.68
N GLY A 92 10.29 13.13 23.22
CA GLY A 92 11.08 14.26 22.72
C GLY A 92 11.37 14.11 21.23
N GLN A 93 11.19 15.18 20.46
CA GLN A 93 11.39 15.23 19.01
C GLN A 93 12.87 14.94 18.69
N SER A 94 13.19 13.72 18.29
CA SER A 94 14.51 13.39 17.74
C SER A 94 14.55 13.74 16.24
N PRO A 95 15.69 14.23 15.71
CA PRO A 95 15.86 14.54 14.27
C PRO A 95 15.51 13.38 13.33
N GLY A 96 15.56 12.13 13.83
CA GLY A 96 15.24 10.92 13.07
C GLY A 96 13.78 10.81 12.61
N VAL A 97 12.82 11.51 13.23
CA VAL A 97 11.39 11.41 12.85
C VAL A 97 11.15 11.88 11.41
N TRP A 98 11.88 12.90 10.95
CA TRP A 98 11.77 13.39 9.57
C TRP A 98 12.26 12.37 8.54
N LEU A 99 13.33 11.63 8.86
CA LEU A 99 13.83 10.54 8.03
C LEU A 99 12.77 9.46 7.84
N TRP A 100 12.13 9.03 8.93
CA TRP A 100 11.08 8.01 8.88
C TRP A 100 9.85 8.48 8.10
N ARG A 101 9.48 9.76 8.21
CA ARG A 101 8.41 10.32 7.39
C ARG A 101 8.73 10.31 5.90
N GLY A 102 9.97 10.66 5.55
CA GLY A 102 10.47 10.60 4.18
C GLY A 102 10.44 9.17 3.63
N LEU A 103 10.84 8.18 4.42
CA LEU A 103 10.76 6.77 4.05
C LEU A 103 9.32 6.35 3.75
N GLY A 104 8.33 6.77 4.55
CA GLY A 104 6.92 6.49 4.27
C GLY A 104 6.46 6.99 2.90
N LEU A 105 6.82 8.23 2.54
CA LEU A 105 6.53 8.80 1.22
C LEU A 105 7.21 8.01 0.10
N LEU A 106 8.49 7.65 0.28
CA LEU A 106 9.26 6.87 -0.69
C LEU A 106 8.66 5.48 -0.93
N MET A 107 8.17 4.80 0.12
CA MET A 107 7.50 3.51 -0.04
C MET A 107 6.23 3.64 -0.90
N GLY A 108 5.46 4.71 -0.69
CA GLY A 108 4.33 5.05 -1.54
C GLY A 108 4.74 5.28 -3.00
N ALA A 109 5.79 6.06 -3.21
CA ALA A 109 6.32 6.33 -4.54
C ALA A 109 6.76 5.04 -5.27
N CYS A 110 7.48 4.15 -4.58
CA CYS A 110 7.87 2.85 -5.12
C CYS A 110 6.65 1.99 -5.49
N ALA A 111 5.60 1.98 -4.66
CA ALA A 111 4.37 1.26 -4.97
C ALA A 111 3.68 1.81 -6.24
N ALA A 112 3.67 3.13 -6.45
CA ALA A 112 3.15 3.72 -7.68
C ALA A 112 4.03 3.38 -8.91
N MET A 113 5.35 3.41 -8.76
CA MET A 113 6.27 2.98 -9.82
C MET A 113 6.06 1.51 -10.18
N GLN A 114 5.83 0.63 -9.20
CA GLN A 114 5.52 -0.77 -9.44
C GLN A 114 4.28 -0.95 -10.32
N VAL A 115 3.22 -0.17 -10.09
CA VAL A 115 2.01 -0.20 -10.93
C VAL A 115 2.36 0.13 -12.38
N SER A 116 3.16 1.18 -12.60
CA SER A 116 3.58 1.60 -13.93
C SER A 116 4.50 0.60 -14.63
N VAL A 117 5.50 0.07 -13.92
CA VAL A 117 6.43 -0.95 -14.42
C VAL A 117 5.68 -2.22 -14.82
N ASN A 118 4.77 -2.71 -13.98
CA ASN A 118 3.95 -3.88 -14.30
C ASN A 118 3.05 -3.64 -15.50
N GLY A 119 2.43 -2.45 -15.59
CA GLY A 119 1.65 -2.05 -16.74
C GLY A 119 2.47 -2.07 -18.03
N GLN A 120 3.65 -1.45 -18.02
CA GLN A 120 4.54 -1.43 -19.18
C GLN A 120 5.02 -2.82 -19.58
N LEU A 121 5.31 -3.69 -18.60
CA LEU A 121 5.66 -5.08 -18.87
C LEU A 121 4.49 -5.84 -19.54
N GLY A 122 3.25 -5.57 -19.11
CA GLY A 122 2.03 -6.06 -19.74
C GLY A 122 1.90 -5.64 -21.21
N VAL A 123 2.25 -4.39 -21.53
CA VAL A 123 2.27 -3.89 -22.91
C VAL A 123 3.35 -4.57 -23.75
N VAL A 124 4.57 -4.69 -23.21
CA VAL A 124 5.72 -5.26 -23.94
C VAL A 124 5.52 -6.74 -24.25
N LEU A 125 4.95 -7.51 -23.34
CA LEU A 125 4.69 -8.94 -23.53
C LEU A 125 3.37 -9.21 -24.27
N GLY A 126 2.47 -8.23 -24.36
CA GLY A 126 1.15 -8.40 -24.97
C GLY A 126 0.17 -9.26 -24.16
N ALA A 127 0.63 -9.88 -23.06
CA ALA A 127 -0.16 -10.72 -22.18
C ALA A 127 0.05 -10.32 -20.71
N PRO A 128 -0.96 -9.74 -20.02
CA PRO A 128 -0.84 -9.33 -18.62
C PRO A 128 -0.49 -10.47 -17.65
N VAL A 129 -0.89 -11.71 -17.97
CA VAL A 129 -0.56 -12.89 -17.18
C VAL A 129 0.92 -13.23 -17.25
N GLU A 130 1.57 -13.07 -18.41
CA GLU A 130 3.01 -13.28 -18.56
C GLU A 130 3.79 -12.20 -17.80
N ALA A 131 3.35 -10.94 -17.90
CA ALA A 131 3.93 -9.85 -17.12
C ALA A 131 3.82 -10.09 -15.61
N ALA A 132 2.66 -10.57 -15.14
CA ALA A 132 2.50 -10.93 -13.76
C ALA A 132 3.44 -12.05 -13.33
N LEU A 133 3.56 -13.10 -14.13
CA LEU A 133 4.46 -14.23 -13.87
C LEU A 133 5.92 -13.75 -13.77
N VAL A 134 6.40 -12.98 -14.76
CA VAL A 134 7.76 -12.45 -14.79
C VAL A 134 8.02 -11.55 -13.58
N SER A 135 7.13 -10.59 -13.30
CA SER A 135 7.26 -9.70 -12.13
C SER A 135 7.28 -10.49 -10.82
N PHE A 136 6.44 -11.52 -10.69
CA PHE A 136 6.39 -12.34 -9.49
C PHE A 136 7.63 -13.23 -9.35
N THR A 137 8.18 -13.75 -10.45
CA THR A 137 9.45 -14.49 -10.45
C THR A 137 10.60 -13.58 -10.02
N VAL A 138 10.73 -12.38 -10.58
CA VAL A 138 11.76 -11.40 -10.18
C VAL A 138 11.60 -11.01 -8.70
N GLY A 139 10.37 -10.77 -8.25
CA GLY A 139 10.08 -10.50 -6.84
C GLY A 139 10.48 -11.66 -5.93
N THR A 140 10.13 -12.90 -6.31
CA THR A 140 10.49 -14.11 -5.57
C THR A 140 12.01 -14.30 -5.48
N LEU A 141 12.73 -14.14 -6.59
CA LEU A 141 14.19 -14.22 -6.61
C LEU A 141 14.83 -13.14 -5.74
N THR A 142 14.29 -11.91 -5.77
CA THR A 142 14.74 -10.82 -4.90
C THR A 142 14.56 -11.17 -3.42
N LEU A 143 13.42 -11.77 -3.06
CA LEU A 143 13.18 -12.24 -1.68
C LEU A 143 14.13 -13.35 -1.26
N LEU A 144 14.46 -14.29 -2.15
CA LEU A 144 15.44 -15.34 -1.89
C LEU A 144 16.84 -14.76 -1.65
N VAL A 145 17.27 -13.81 -2.49
CA VAL A 145 18.55 -13.11 -2.30
C VAL A 145 18.58 -12.36 -0.97
N LEU A 146 17.49 -11.67 -0.61
CA LEU A 146 17.37 -10.99 0.68
C LEU A 146 17.45 -11.96 1.86
N LEU A 147 16.83 -13.15 1.76
CA LEU A 147 16.88 -14.18 2.80
C LEU A 147 18.34 -14.60 3.07
N VAL A 148 19.10 -14.84 2.01
CA VAL A 148 20.53 -15.20 2.08
C VAL A 148 21.36 -14.03 2.62
N ALA A 149 21.20 -12.83 2.06
CA ALA A 149 21.96 -11.64 2.44
C ALA A 149 21.76 -11.25 3.91
N THR A 150 20.54 -11.40 4.41
CA THR A 150 20.17 -11.07 5.79
C THR A 150 20.43 -12.22 6.77
N ARG A 151 20.84 -13.39 6.27
CA ARG A 151 21.01 -14.63 7.04
C ARG A 151 19.76 -14.98 7.85
N THR A 152 18.58 -14.70 7.30
CA THR A 152 17.32 -15.00 7.98
C THR A 152 17.07 -16.51 7.87
N PRO A 153 16.81 -17.22 8.99
CA PRO A 153 16.57 -18.65 8.94
C PRO A 153 15.26 -18.96 8.19
N TRP A 154 15.34 -19.79 7.15
CA TRP A 154 14.17 -20.20 6.38
C TRP A 154 13.33 -21.22 7.15
N ARG A 155 12.37 -20.72 7.93
CA ARG A 155 11.42 -21.56 8.69
C ARG A 155 10.13 -21.92 7.95
N GLY A 156 9.88 -21.32 6.79
CA GLY A 156 8.68 -21.56 5.98
C GLY A 156 8.42 -23.05 5.64
N VAL A 157 9.46 -23.88 5.54
CA VAL A 157 9.33 -25.32 5.31
C VAL A 157 8.76 -26.05 6.53
N GLU A 158 9.06 -25.59 7.75
CA GLU A 158 8.56 -26.16 9.01
C GLU A 158 7.06 -25.85 9.25
N VAL A 159 6.50 -24.89 8.51
CA VAL A 159 5.11 -24.42 8.64
C VAL A 159 4.13 -25.42 8.00
N VAL A 160 4.57 -26.19 7.00
CA VAL A 160 3.74 -27.10 6.17
C VAL A 160 3.24 -28.32 6.98
N GLY A 161 3.82 -28.61 8.16
CA GLY A 161 3.42 -29.72 9.03
C GLY A 161 2.67 -29.34 10.32
N ARG A 162 2.37 -28.05 10.55
CA ARG A 162 1.68 -27.58 11.76
C ARG A 162 0.20 -27.27 11.48
N SER A 163 -0.66 -27.38 12.50
CA SER A 163 -2.08 -26.99 12.43
C SER A 163 -2.20 -25.46 12.35
N ASN A 164 -1.96 -24.97 11.14
CA ASN A 164 -1.88 -23.57 10.79
C ASN A 164 -3.10 -23.21 9.94
N PRO A 165 -3.70 -22.02 10.12
CA PRO A 165 -4.83 -21.64 9.29
C PRO A 165 -4.54 -21.63 7.79
N TRP A 166 -5.37 -22.32 7.00
CA TRP A 166 -5.17 -22.50 5.56
C TRP A 166 -5.15 -21.16 4.78
N TRP A 167 -5.86 -20.13 5.28
CA TRP A 167 -5.93 -18.84 4.63
C TRP A 167 -4.61 -18.06 4.59
N MET A 168 -3.61 -18.44 5.39
CA MET A 168 -2.29 -17.81 5.36
C MET A 168 -1.59 -18.00 4.00
N TRP A 169 -1.90 -19.09 3.30
CA TRP A 169 -1.33 -19.40 1.99
C TRP A 169 -1.98 -18.62 0.84
N ILE A 170 -3.17 -18.04 1.07
CA ILE A 170 -3.89 -17.23 0.07
C ILE A 170 -3.19 -15.87 -0.16
N GLY A 171 -2.36 -15.41 0.78
CA GLY A 171 -1.65 -14.12 0.65
C GLY A 171 -0.79 -14.02 -0.61
N GLY A 172 -0.08 -15.10 -0.97
CA GLY A 172 0.70 -15.15 -2.21
C GLY A 172 -0.18 -15.07 -3.46
N LEU A 173 -1.32 -15.76 -3.45
CA LEU A 173 -2.31 -15.72 -4.52
C LEU A 173 -2.89 -14.31 -4.70
N LEU A 174 -3.28 -13.64 -3.61
CA LEU A 174 -3.78 -12.25 -3.65
C LEU A 174 -2.72 -11.29 -4.19
N GLY A 175 -1.46 -11.45 -3.78
CA GLY A 175 -0.34 -10.69 -4.31
C GLY A 175 -0.17 -10.85 -5.82
N ALA A 176 -0.21 -12.10 -6.32
CA ALA A 176 -0.12 -12.38 -7.75
C ALA A 176 -1.31 -11.75 -8.53
N THR A 177 -2.52 -11.84 -7.99
CA THR A 177 -3.72 -11.20 -8.56
C THR A 177 -3.57 -9.68 -8.63
N ILE A 178 -2.97 -9.05 -7.60
CA ILE A 178 -2.68 -7.62 -7.59
C ILE A 178 -1.69 -7.26 -8.71
N VAL A 179 -0.59 -8.00 -8.84
CA VAL A 179 0.41 -7.76 -9.90
C VAL A 179 -0.23 -7.91 -11.27
N TYR A 180 -1.01 -8.96 -11.49
CA TYR A 180 -1.81 -9.15 -12.71
C TYR A 180 -2.74 -7.97 -12.98
N ALA A 181 -3.52 -7.53 -11.97
CA ALA A 181 -4.41 -6.40 -12.12
C ALA A 181 -3.65 -5.12 -12.51
N THR A 182 -2.47 -4.87 -11.94
CA THR A 182 -1.65 -3.71 -12.34
C THR A 182 -1.10 -3.81 -13.75
N ALA A 183 -0.73 -5.02 -14.20
CA ALA A 183 -0.28 -5.25 -15.57
C ALA A 183 -1.42 -5.10 -16.60
N ALA A 184 -2.64 -5.51 -16.23
CA ALA A 184 -3.82 -5.42 -17.08
C ALA A 184 -4.42 -4.01 -17.12
N LEU A 185 -4.56 -3.36 -15.96
CA LEU A 185 -5.27 -2.09 -15.82
C LEU A 185 -4.37 -0.87 -15.97
N GLY A 186 -3.09 -0.97 -15.63
CA GLY A 186 -2.12 0.13 -15.70
C GLY A 186 -2.07 0.81 -17.08
N PRO A 187 -1.98 0.05 -18.19
CA PRO A 187 -1.97 0.60 -19.54
C PRO A 187 -3.29 1.23 -19.97
N ILE A 188 -4.42 0.79 -19.40
CA ILE A 188 -5.77 1.22 -19.77
C ILE A 188 -6.17 2.48 -18.99
N LEU A 189 -5.90 2.49 -17.69
CA LEU A 189 -6.36 3.53 -16.76
C LEU A 189 -5.30 4.61 -16.50
N GLY A 190 -4.03 4.32 -16.77
CA GLY A 190 -2.91 5.08 -16.21
C GLY A 190 -2.58 4.68 -14.78
N THR A 191 -1.41 5.11 -14.32
CA THR A 191 -0.83 4.72 -13.03
C THR A 191 -1.60 5.33 -11.87
N GLY A 192 -1.92 6.63 -11.94
CA GLY A 192 -2.61 7.35 -10.88
C GLY A 192 -4.00 6.78 -10.60
N MET A 193 -4.79 6.54 -11.65
CA MET A 193 -6.14 6.00 -11.50
C MET A 193 -6.12 4.53 -11.04
N THR A 194 -5.16 3.72 -11.51
CA THR A 194 -4.99 2.35 -11.01
C THR A 194 -4.66 2.34 -9.52
N VAL A 195 -3.72 3.18 -9.08
CA VAL A 195 -3.38 3.36 -7.66
C VAL A 195 -4.61 3.71 -6.83
N VAL A 196 -5.36 4.74 -7.23
CA VAL A 196 -6.51 5.22 -6.45
C VAL A 196 -7.61 4.14 -6.37
N SER A 197 -7.83 3.39 -7.45
CA SER A 197 -8.79 2.28 -7.45
C SER A 197 -8.39 1.17 -6.48
N MET A 198 -7.10 0.83 -6.44
CA MET A 198 -6.58 -0.14 -5.49
C MET A 198 -6.71 0.34 -4.05
N LEU A 199 -6.46 1.63 -3.79
CA LEU A 199 -6.68 2.25 -2.48
C LEU A 199 -8.15 2.12 -2.04
N LEU A 200 -9.09 2.37 -2.95
CA LEU A 200 -10.51 2.18 -2.69
C LEU A 200 -10.82 0.71 -2.34
N GLY A 201 -10.33 -0.23 -3.16
CA GLY A 201 -10.55 -1.66 -2.97
C GLY A 201 -9.98 -2.19 -1.67
N MET A 202 -8.76 -1.79 -1.29
CA MET A 202 -8.14 -2.23 -0.03
C MET A 202 -8.87 -1.67 1.20
N LEU A 203 -9.36 -0.43 1.15
CA LEU A 203 -10.11 0.18 2.26
C LEU A 203 -11.50 -0.42 2.39
N ALA A 204 -12.20 -0.64 1.27
CA ALA A 204 -13.49 -1.34 1.25
C ALA A 204 -13.33 -2.79 1.75
N GLY A 205 -12.31 -3.51 1.27
CA GLY A 205 -12.00 -4.87 1.71
C GLY A 205 -11.67 -4.95 3.20
N SER A 206 -10.88 -4.00 3.72
CA SER A 206 -10.59 -3.91 5.15
C SER A 206 -11.87 -3.74 5.98
N LEU A 207 -12.79 -2.86 5.56
CA LEU A 207 -14.07 -2.66 6.24
C LEU A 207 -14.97 -3.89 6.17
N LEU A 208 -14.97 -4.60 5.04
CA LEU A 208 -15.73 -5.84 4.87
C LEU A 208 -15.22 -6.94 5.82
N ILE A 209 -13.89 -7.08 5.94
CA ILE A 209 -13.28 -8.04 6.86
C ILE A 209 -13.60 -7.67 8.32
N ASP A 210 -13.48 -6.39 8.69
CA ASP A 210 -13.74 -5.90 10.04
C ASP A 210 -15.22 -6.04 10.47
N THR A 211 -16.16 -5.85 9.54
CA THR A 211 -17.62 -5.97 9.80
C THR A 211 -18.06 -7.41 9.96
N LEU A 212 -17.63 -8.27 9.04
CA LEU A 212 -18.05 -9.66 9.00
C LEU A 212 -17.28 -10.52 10.02
N GLY A 213 -16.12 -10.04 10.49
CA GLY A 213 -15.20 -10.80 11.35
C GLY A 213 -14.55 -11.95 10.61
N LEU A 214 -14.32 -11.77 9.30
CA LEU A 214 -13.69 -12.79 8.47
C LEU A 214 -12.26 -13.05 8.93
N LEU A 215 -11.75 -14.26 8.68
CA LEU A 215 -10.36 -14.65 8.97
C LEU A 215 -9.95 -14.56 10.45
N GLY A 216 -10.92 -14.67 11.37
CA GLY A 216 -10.68 -14.57 12.81
C GLY A 216 -10.49 -13.14 13.31
N ALA A 217 -10.80 -12.13 12.48
CA ALA A 217 -10.78 -10.73 12.90
C ALA A 217 -11.82 -10.47 13.99
N THR A 218 -11.45 -9.70 15.02
CA THR A 218 -12.40 -9.22 16.02
C THR A 218 -13.40 -8.28 15.33
N ARG A 219 -14.69 -8.65 15.36
CA ARG A 219 -15.75 -7.83 14.77
C ARG A 219 -15.72 -6.43 15.38
N ARG A 220 -15.53 -5.42 14.52
CA ARG A 220 -15.51 -4.02 14.92
C ARG A 220 -16.71 -3.29 14.34
N LYS A 221 -17.30 -2.41 15.15
CA LYS A 221 -18.34 -1.50 14.69
C LYS A 221 -17.71 -0.48 13.74
N VAL A 222 -18.21 -0.44 12.51
CA VAL A 222 -17.77 0.55 11.50
C VAL A 222 -18.08 1.94 12.01
N ALA A 223 -17.07 2.80 12.03
CA ALA A 223 -17.29 4.20 12.36
C ALA A 223 -17.88 4.92 11.14
N TRP A 224 -18.84 5.82 11.37
CA TRP A 224 -19.42 6.66 10.31
C TRP A 224 -18.37 7.45 9.52
N THR A 225 -17.26 7.84 10.17
CA THR A 225 -16.14 8.50 9.50
C THR A 225 -15.47 7.62 8.45
N GLN A 226 -15.50 6.30 8.60
CA GLN A 226 -14.89 5.37 7.64
C GLN A 226 -15.73 5.24 6.39
N VAL A 227 -17.05 5.12 6.56
CA VAL A 227 -18.01 5.11 5.45
C VAL A 227 -17.94 6.43 4.69
N LEU A 228 -17.95 7.56 5.40
CA LEU A 228 -17.83 8.88 4.80
C LEU A 228 -16.50 9.03 4.03
N GLY A 229 -15.39 8.58 4.62
CA GLY A 229 -14.08 8.58 3.95
C GLY A 229 -14.09 7.77 2.65
N LEU A 230 -14.71 6.59 2.66
CA LEU A 230 -14.84 5.75 1.46
C LEU A 230 -15.69 6.43 0.37
N LEU A 231 -16.80 7.07 0.74
CA LEU A 231 -17.63 7.84 -0.19
C LEU A 231 -16.86 9.00 -0.82
N VAL A 232 -16.06 9.71 -0.03
CA VAL A 232 -15.21 10.80 -0.54
C VAL A 232 -14.15 10.28 -1.52
N ILE A 233 -13.56 9.11 -1.26
CA ILE A 233 -12.62 8.47 -2.21
C ILE A 233 -13.36 8.13 -3.52
N ILE A 234 -14.57 7.59 -3.45
CA ILE A 234 -15.37 7.26 -4.65
C ILE A 234 -15.63 8.52 -5.48
N ILE A 235 -16.01 9.63 -4.85
CA ILE A 235 -16.21 10.92 -5.54
C ILE A 235 -14.90 11.36 -6.19
N GLY A 236 -13.77 11.26 -5.49
CA GLY A 236 -12.46 11.58 -6.04
C GLY A 236 -12.08 10.71 -7.26
N VAL A 237 -12.36 9.41 -7.21
CA VAL A 237 -12.16 8.47 -8.33
C VAL A 237 -12.99 8.87 -9.55
N VAL A 238 -14.29 9.13 -9.35
CA VAL A 238 -15.18 9.54 -10.43
C VAL A 238 -14.69 10.84 -11.06
N LEU A 239 -14.30 11.82 -10.24
CA LEU A 239 -13.81 13.10 -10.73
C LEU A 239 -12.50 12.98 -11.55
N ILE A 240 -11.59 12.07 -11.16
CA ILE A 240 -10.37 11.78 -11.93
C ILE A 240 -10.71 11.17 -13.29
N ARG A 241 -11.78 10.36 -13.39
CA ARG A 241 -12.13 9.61 -14.60
C ARG A 241 -13.02 10.37 -15.58
N VAL A 242 -13.79 11.36 -15.12
CA VAL A 242 -14.72 12.15 -15.95
C VAL A 242 -13.99 13.13 -16.89
N VAL A 243 -12.68 13.32 -16.71
CA VAL A 243 -11.81 14.17 -17.53
C VAL A 243 -10.81 13.32 -18.29
#